data_AF-A0A562TPF3-F1
#
_entry.id   AF-A0A562TPF3-F1
#
_cell.length_a   1.000
_cell.length_b   1.000
_cell.length_c   1.000
_cell.angle_alpha   90.00
_cell.angle_beta   90.00
_cell.angle_gamma   90.00
#
_symmetry.space_group_name_H-M   'P 1'
#
loop_
_entity.id
_entity.type
_entity.pdbx_description
1 polymer ?
#
loop_
_entity_poly.entity_id
_entity_poly.type
_entity_poly.pdbx_seq_one_letter_code
_entity_poly.pdbx_strand_id
1 'polypeptide(L)'
;MKKVNIRYFKSLTVTLIAMVLLISGNQASAQKANPAEYFKIEDYYKIKWGYTDEFIALWKKNHYPLLKKLQEKGDVISIEAETPRLHSSEESRWDLKVSVVFKTAALAFDYSIVDPYKLQLFPDQETYKKEEQRRWEIVIAHWDVTVENLPLN
;
A
#
# COMPACT_ATOMS: atom_id res chain seq x y z
N MET A 1 61.65 17.55 45.23
CA MET A 1 60.37 17.10 44.63
C MET A 1 59.84 18.20 43.70
N LYS A 2 59.80 17.97 42.39
CA LYS A 2 59.42 18.97 41.37
C LYS A 2 57.89 19.06 41.27
N LYS A 3 57.31 20.25 41.47
CA LYS A 3 55.88 20.52 41.25
C LYS A 3 55.59 20.58 39.75
N VAL A 4 54.74 19.67 39.26
CA VAL A 4 54.24 19.70 37.88
C VAL A 4 53.19 20.79 37.75
N ASN A 5 53.36 21.67 36.76
CA ASN A 5 52.53 22.85 36.52
C ASN A 5 51.20 22.46 35.85
N ILE A 6 50.12 22.39 36.64
CA ILE A 6 48.75 21.99 36.25
C ILE A 6 48.09 22.95 35.23
N ARG A 7 48.73 24.07 34.89
CA ARG A 7 48.18 25.05 33.93
C ARG A 7 48.15 24.58 32.48
N TYR A 8 49.06 23.70 32.05
CA TYR A 8 49.10 23.22 30.66
C TYR A 8 48.01 22.19 30.33
N PHE A 9 47.47 21.51 31.34
CA PHE A 9 46.46 20.45 31.14
C PHE A 9 45.08 21.00 30.77
N LYS A 10 44.75 22.24 31.17
CA LYS A 10 43.45 22.87 30.87
C LYS A 10 43.34 23.45 29.47
N SER A 11 44.46 23.82 28.84
CA SER A 11 44.47 24.38 27.49
C SER A 11 44.31 23.28 26.43
N LEU A 12 44.87 22.09 26.66
CA LEU A 12 44.78 20.98 25.71
C LEU A 12 43.38 20.36 25.62
N THR A 13 42.59 20.40 26.71
CA THR A 13 41.23 19.85 26.73
C THR A 13 40.22 20.73 25.99
N VAL A 14 40.39 22.06 26.01
CA VAL A 14 39.46 23.00 25.36
C VAL A 14 39.62 22.96 23.83
N THR A 15 40.84 22.81 23.32
CA THR A 15 41.10 22.70 21.88
C THR A 15 40.58 21.39 21.29
N LEU A 16 40.61 20.29 22.05
CA LEU A 16 40.12 18.99 21.57
C LEU A 16 38.59 18.95 21.46
N ILE A 17 37.86 19.62 22.37
CA ILE A 17 36.40 19.69 22.34
C ILE A 17 35.89 20.55 21.17
N ALA A 18 36.61 21.63 20.82
CA ALA A 18 36.28 22.46 19.67
C ALA A 18 36.47 21.73 18.33
N MET A 19 37.42 20.79 18.24
CA MET A 19 37.68 20.03 17.02
C MET A 19 36.65 18.92 16.76
N VAL A 20 36.09 18.31 17.81
CA VAL A 20 35.05 17.27 17.69
C VAL A 20 33.70 17.86 17.24
N LEU A 21 33.39 19.10 17.64
CA LEU A 21 32.15 19.78 17.24
C LEU A 21 32.13 20.21 15.76
N LEU A 22 33.29 20.36 15.11
CA LEU A 22 33.37 20.69 13.68
C LEU A 22 33.19 19.50 12.74
N ILE A 23 33.28 18.26 13.25
CA ILE A 23 33.10 17.03 12.45
C ILE A 23 31.66 16.51 12.58
N SER A 24 30.88 17.04 13.52
CA SER A 24 29.46 16.73 13.71
C SER A 24 28.55 17.61 12.85
N GLY A 25 29.05 18.07 11.70
CA GLY A 25 28.22 18.58 10.63
C GLY A 25 27.41 17.42 10.08
N ASN A 26 26.33 17.05 10.76
CA ASN A 26 25.28 16.20 10.24
C ASN A 26 24.85 16.83 8.92
N GLN A 27 25.36 16.31 7.81
CA GLN A 27 24.64 16.36 6.55
C GLN A 27 23.37 15.55 6.79
N ALA A 28 22.36 16.21 7.36
CA ALA A 28 21.00 15.79 7.14
C ALA A 28 20.81 15.86 5.63
N SER A 29 21.02 14.73 4.97
CA SER A 29 20.60 14.56 3.59
C SER A 29 19.11 14.81 3.63
N ALA A 30 18.68 15.99 3.19
CA ALA A 30 17.28 16.22 2.90
C ALA A 30 16.92 15.12 1.90
N GLN A 31 16.21 14.08 2.36
CA GLN A 31 15.59 13.12 1.47
C GLN A 31 14.83 13.98 0.47
N LYS A 32 15.33 14.05 -0.77
CA LYS A 32 14.56 14.60 -1.88
C LYS A 32 13.25 13.85 -1.78
N ALA A 33 12.16 14.57 -1.51
CA ALA A 33 10.84 14.00 -1.54
C ALA A 33 10.74 13.29 -2.90
N ASN A 34 10.70 11.96 -2.87
CA ASN A 34 10.46 11.20 -4.09
C ASN A 34 9.15 11.78 -4.63
N PRO A 35 9.05 12.12 -5.93
CA PRO A 35 7.76 12.49 -6.52
C PRO A 35 6.76 11.44 -6.04
N ALA A 36 5.67 11.87 -5.37
CA ALA A 36 4.82 10.98 -4.57
C ALA A 36 4.57 9.68 -5.35
N GLU A 37 5.26 8.62 -4.93
CA GLU A 37 5.26 7.38 -5.69
C GLU A 37 3.89 6.75 -5.49
N TYR A 38 3.14 6.63 -6.57
CA TYR A 38 1.86 5.95 -6.53
C TYR A 38 2.08 4.52 -6.05
N PHE A 39 1.13 4.03 -5.26
CA PHE A 39 1.26 2.74 -4.59
C PHE A 39 0.35 1.73 -5.26
N LYS A 40 0.91 0.69 -5.88
CA LYS A 40 0.15 -0.34 -6.57
C LYS A 40 -0.02 -1.58 -5.69
N ILE A 41 -1.26 -2.03 -5.55
CA ILE A 41 -1.62 -3.33 -4.99
C ILE A 41 -2.27 -4.16 -6.09
N GLU A 42 -1.89 -5.43 -6.18
CA GLU A 42 -2.54 -6.44 -7.00
C GLU A 42 -3.30 -7.43 -6.09
N ASP A 43 -4.63 -7.42 -6.21
CA ASP A 43 -5.54 -8.28 -5.47
C ASP A 43 -5.82 -9.52 -6.30
N TYR A 44 -5.34 -10.69 -5.87
CA TYR A 44 -5.59 -11.95 -6.56
C TYR A 44 -6.69 -12.73 -5.86
N TYR A 45 -7.55 -13.36 -6.66
CA TYR A 45 -8.65 -14.18 -6.18
C TYR A 45 -8.63 -15.54 -6.87
N LYS A 46 -8.62 -16.59 -6.06
CA LYS A 46 -8.91 -17.96 -6.49
C LYS A 46 -10.31 -18.32 -6.04
N ILE A 47 -11.18 -18.69 -6.96
CA ILE A 47 -12.63 -18.84 -6.79
C ILE A 47 -13.01 -20.31 -6.92
N LYS A 48 -14.06 -20.71 -6.21
CA LYS A 48 -14.66 -22.05 -6.33
C LYS A 48 -15.08 -22.31 -7.78
N TRP A 49 -14.81 -23.52 -8.27
CA TRP A 49 -15.25 -23.95 -9.60
C TRP A 49 -16.76 -23.74 -9.79
N GLY A 50 -17.14 -23.17 -10.93
CA GLY A 50 -18.54 -22.85 -11.26
C GLY A 50 -19.06 -21.52 -10.69
N TYR A 51 -18.28 -20.79 -9.91
CA TYR A 51 -18.71 -19.56 -9.24
C TYR A 51 -17.99 -18.28 -9.71
N THR A 52 -17.10 -18.37 -10.69
CA THR A 52 -16.33 -17.21 -11.19
C THR A 52 -17.22 -16.08 -11.68
N ASP A 53 -18.25 -16.39 -12.48
CA ASP A 53 -19.18 -15.38 -12.99
C ASP A 53 -20.01 -14.73 -11.88
N GLU A 54 -20.46 -15.52 -10.89
CA GLU A 54 -21.17 -15.00 -9.71
C GLU A 54 -20.27 -14.05 -8.91
N PHE A 55 -19.02 -14.47 -8.65
CA PHE A 55 -18.06 -13.64 -7.94
C PHE A 55 -17.79 -12.32 -8.67
N ILE A 56 -17.53 -12.37 -9.98
CA ILE A 56 -17.28 -11.16 -10.79
C ILE A 56 -18.51 -10.26 -10.79
N ALA A 57 -19.72 -10.81 -10.91
CA ALA A 57 -20.96 -10.05 -10.85
C ALA A 57 -21.11 -9.32 -9.50
N LEU A 58 -20.90 -10.02 -8.39
CA LEU A 58 -20.96 -9.44 -7.04
C LEU A 58 -19.85 -8.39 -6.84
N TRP A 59 -18.62 -8.66 -7.28
CA TRP A 59 -17.49 -7.73 -7.18
C TRP A 59 -17.77 -6.43 -7.95
N LYS A 60 -18.28 -6.54 -9.19
CA LYS A 60 -18.65 -5.38 -10.00
C LYS A 60 -19.84 -4.61 -9.43
N LYS A 61 -20.78 -5.29 -8.78
CA LYS A 61 -21.96 -4.67 -8.17
C LYS A 61 -21.61 -3.91 -6.89
N ASN A 62 -20.76 -4.48 -6.04
CA ASN A 62 -20.59 -4.01 -4.66
C ASN A 62 -19.23 -3.38 -4.39
N HIS A 63 -18.14 -4.02 -4.82
CA HIS A 63 -16.79 -3.53 -4.51
C HIS A 63 -16.31 -2.46 -5.50
N TYR A 64 -16.52 -2.70 -6.80
CA TYR A 64 -16.07 -1.78 -7.84
C TYR A 64 -16.59 -0.34 -7.71
N PRO A 65 -17.88 -0.09 -7.37
CA PRO A 65 -18.38 1.29 -7.24
C PRO A 65 -17.70 2.08 -6.12
N LEU A 66 -17.24 1.41 -5.05
CA LEU A 66 -16.49 2.06 -3.97
C LEU A 66 -15.13 2.54 -4.49
N LEU A 67 -14.38 1.68 -5.21
CA LEU A 67 -13.12 2.07 -5.83
C LEU A 67 -13.31 3.19 -6.86
N LYS A 68 -14.42 3.17 -7.61
CA LYS A 68 -14.77 4.26 -8.53
C LYS A 68 -15.01 5.59 -7.81
N LYS A 69 -15.62 5.59 -6.62
CA LYS A 69 -15.75 6.82 -5.80
C LYS A 69 -14.41 7.35 -5.32
N LEU A 70 -13.50 6.46 -4.92
CA LEU A 70 -12.13 6.85 -4.59
C LEU A 70 -11.37 7.38 -5.81
N GLN A 71 -11.62 6.81 -7.00
CA GLN A 71 -11.03 7.29 -8.23
C GLN A 71 -11.55 8.66 -8.63
N GLU A 72 -12.85 8.90 -8.51
CA GLU A 72 -13.47 10.22 -8.72
C GLU A 72 -12.91 11.29 -7.77
N LYS A 73 -12.62 10.92 -6.51
CA LYS A 73 -11.97 11.79 -5.51
C LYS A 73 -10.48 12.03 -5.81
N GLY A 74 -9.83 11.13 -6.55
CA GLY A 74 -8.41 11.15 -6.85
C GLY A 74 -7.52 10.44 -5.82
N ASP A 75 -8.10 9.65 -4.92
CA ASP A 75 -7.35 8.79 -3.98
C ASP A 75 -6.85 7.52 -4.68
N VAL A 76 -7.63 7.02 -5.65
CA VAL A 76 -7.26 5.95 -6.57
C VAL A 76 -6.96 6.56 -7.94
N ILE A 77 -5.86 6.14 -8.55
CA ILE A 77 -5.38 6.60 -9.86
C ILE A 77 -5.94 5.71 -10.97
N SER A 78 -5.79 4.40 -10.85
CA SER A 78 -6.30 3.43 -11.83
C SER A 78 -6.81 2.16 -11.15
N ILE A 79 -7.72 1.48 -11.86
CA ILE A 79 -8.33 0.20 -11.48
C ILE A 79 -8.36 -0.64 -12.76
N GLU A 80 -7.66 -1.77 -12.76
CA GLU A 80 -7.60 -2.68 -13.91
C GLU A 80 -7.90 -4.10 -13.43
N ALA A 81 -8.68 -4.85 -14.20
CA ALA A 81 -9.04 -6.23 -13.87
C ALA A 81 -8.62 -7.15 -15.01
N GLU A 82 -8.03 -8.29 -14.66
CA GLU A 82 -7.54 -9.30 -15.59
C GLU A 82 -8.02 -10.69 -15.13
N THR A 83 -8.18 -11.60 -16.09
CA THR A 83 -8.43 -13.03 -15.86
C THR A 83 -7.46 -13.80 -16.75
N PRO A 84 -6.99 -15.00 -16.36
CA PRO A 84 -6.23 -15.83 -17.27
C PRO A 84 -7.07 -16.15 -18.50
N ARG A 85 -6.45 -16.07 -19.69
CA ARG A 85 -7.09 -16.49 -20.95
C ARG A 85 -7.05 -18.02 -21.12
N LEU A 86 -6.08 -18.68 -20.49
CA LEU A 86 -5.87 -20.12 -20.55
C LEU A 86 -5.79 -20.68 -19.12
N HIS A 87 -6.05 -21.98 -18.99
CA HIS A 87 -6.02 -22.67 -17.70
C HIS A 87 -4.60 -22.81 -17.14
N SER A 88 -4.49 -22.78 -15.81
CA SER A 88 -3.31 -23.20 -15.05
C SER A 88 -3.63 -24.44 -14.21
N SER A 89 -2.63 -25.01 -13.53
CA SER A 89 -2.86 -26.10 -12.56
C SER A 89 -3.72 -25.62 -11.39
N GLU A 90 -4.35 -26.55 -10.67
CA GLU A 90 -5.14 -26.19 -9.49
C GLU A 90 -4.28 -25.49 -8.44
N GLU A 91 -3.02 -25.88 -8.24
CA GLU A 91 -2.15 -25.23 -7.24
C GLU A 91 -1.82 -23.78 -7.59
N SER A 92 -1.69 -23.47 -8.88
CA SER A 92 -1.14 -22.19 -9.36
C SER A 92 -2.18 -21.24 -9.96
N ARG A 93 -3.42 -21.69 -10.16
CA ARG A 93 -4.46 -20.85 -10.76
C ARG A 93 -4.90 -19.72 -9.84
N TRP A 94 -5.23 -18.62 -10.49
CA TRP A 94 -6.02 -17.51 -10.00
C TRP A 94 -7.11 -17.26 -11.05
N ASP A 95 -8.24 -16.69 -10.66
CA ASP A 95 -9.41 -16.55 -11.55
C ASP A 95 -9.76 -15.08 -11.80
N LEU A 96 -9.37 -14.18 -10.91
CA LEU A 96 -9.42 -12.74 -11.10
C LEU A 96 -8.19 -12.09 -10.46
N LYS A 97 -7.59 -11.13 -11.14
CA LYS A 97 -6.63 -10.18 -10.58
C LYS A 97 -7.20 -8.78 -10.74
N VAL A 98 -7.13 -7.97 -9.69
CA VAL A 98 -7.43 -6.53 -9.76
C VAL A 98 -6.19 -5.75 -9.36
N SER A 99 -5.70 -4.89 -10.24
CA SER A 99 -4.66 -3.92 -9.92
C SER A 99 -5.31 -2.60 -9.52
N VAL A 100 -4.99 -2.10 -8.33
CA VAL A 100 -5.40 -0.77 -7.88
C VAL A 100 -4.16 0.07 -7.62
N VAL A 101 -4.08 1.22 -8.27
CA VAL A 101 -3.01 2.20 -8.05
C VAL A 101 -3.57 3.31 -7.18
N PHE A 102 -3.02 3.48 -5.99
CA PHE A 102 -3.39 4.54 -5.06
C PHE A 102 -2.44 5.72 -5.15
N LYS A 103 -2.93 6.91 -4.81
CA LYS A 103 -2.12 8.12 -4.76
C LYS A 103 -1.00 8.04 -3.73
N THR A 104 -1.22 7.32 -2.62
CA THR A 104 -0.22 7.08 -1.57
C THR A 104 -0.42 5.71 -0.93
N ALA A 105 0.63 5.17 -0.31
CA ALA A 105 0.55 3.93 0.47
C ALA A 105 -0.41 4.04 1.66
N ALA A 106 -0.49 5.22 2.30
CA ALA A 106 -1.41 5.44 3.42
C ALA A 106 -2.88 5.24 3.01
N LEU A 107 -3.25 5.70 1.81
CA LEU A 107 -4.60 5.46 1.26
C LEU A 107 -4.82 3.99 0.94
N ALA A 108 -3.79 3.29 0.43
CA ALA A 108 -3.90 1.88 0.07
C ALA A 108 -4.18 0.96 1.28
N PHE A 109 -3.70 1.33 2.47
CA PHE A 109 -3.87 0.53 3.70
C PHE A 109 -4.97 1.03 4.64
N ASP A 110 -5.70 2.09 4.27
CA ASP A 110 -6.83 2.59 5.05
C ASP A 110 -8.16 2.10 4.45
N TYR A 111 -8.68 1.00 4.99
CA TYR A 111 -9.96 0.42 4.55
C TYR A 111 -11.19 1.31 4.86
N SER A 112 -11.05 2.33 5.71
CA SER A 112 -12.16 3.22 6.09
C SER A 112 -12.45 4.29 5.04
N ILE A 113 -11.54 4.54 4.09
CA ILE A 113 -11.70 5.58 3.07
C ILE A 113 -12.94 5.41 2.19
N VAL A 114 -13.47 4.18 2.12
CA VAL A 114 -14.70 3.87 1.37
C VAL A 114 -15.98 4.07 2.18
N ASP A 115 -15.90 4.16 3.51
CA ASP A 115 -17.07 4.22 4.40
C ASP A 115 -18.06 5.36 4.08
N PRO A 116 -17.60 6.59 3.76
CA PRO A 116 -18.50 7.68 3.41
C PRO A 116 -19.41 7.39 2.20
N TYR A 117 -19.00 6.48 1.32
CA TYR A 117 -19.73 6.13 0.10
C TYR A 117 -20.67 4.94 0.27
N LYS A 118 -20.52 4.12 1.32
CA LYS A 118 -21.28 2.88 1.49
C LYS A 118 -22.78 3.12 1.55
N LEU A 119 -23.25 4.03 2.40
CA LEU A 119 -24.69 4.32 2.52
C LEU A 119 -25.25 5.03 1.27
N GLN A 120 -24.43 5.84 0.60
CA GLN A 120 -24.82 6.52 -0.63
C GLN A 120 -25.04 5.53 -1.78
N LEU A 121 -24.14 4.57 -1.93
CA LEU A 121 -24.18 3.58 -3.01
C LEU A 121 -25.13 2.42 -2.70
N PHE A 122 -25.24 2.05 -1.42
CA PHE A 122 -25.96 0.87 -0.96
C PHE A 122 -26.95 1.25 0.16
N PRO A 123 -28.07 1.91 -0.15
CA PRO A 123 -29.06 2.27 0.87
C PRO A 123 -29.70 1.03 1.52
N ASP A 124 -29.87 -0.06 0.77
CA ASP A 124 -30.25 -1.37 1.33
C ASP A 124 -29.02 -2.09 1.91
N GLN A 125 -28.76 -1.83 3.18
CA GLN A 125 -27.63 -2.39 3.90
C GLN A 125 -27.77 -3.90 4.20
N GLU A 126 -29.00 -4.43 4.27
CA GLU A 126 -29.16 -5.87 4.50
C GLU A 126 -28.77 -6.66 3.26
N THR A 127 -29.24 -6.24 2.09
CA THR A 127 -28.88 -6.87 0.82
C THR A 127 -27.39 -6.74 0.56
N TYR A 128 -26.81 -5.54 0.72
CA TYR A 128 -25.38 -5.32 0.53
C TYR A 128 -24.51 -6.24 1.39
N LYS A 129 -24.83 -6.37 2.69
CA LYS A 129 -24.08 -7.25 3.59
C LYS A 129 -24.16 -8.72 3.20
N LYS A 130 -25.36 -9.20 2.85
CA LYS A 130 -25.56 -10.59 2.40
C LYS A 130 -24.77 -10.88 1.12
N GLU A 131 -24.77 -9.95 0.19
CA GLU A 131 -24.06 -10.10 -1.09
C GLU A 131 -22.54 -10.02 -0.93
N GLU A 132 -22.02 -9.10 -0.09
CA GLU A 132 -20.59 -9.05 0.22
C GLU A 132 -20.13 -10.32 0.97
N GLN A 133 -20.93 -10.82 1.92
CA GLN A 133 -20.66 -12.10 2.57
C GLN A 133 -20.60 -13.23 1.54
N ARG A 134 -21.62 -13.31 0.66
CA ARG A 134 -21.69 -14.32 -0.39
C ARG A 134 -20.48 -14.27 -1.32
N ARG A 135 -20.04 -13.07 -1.70
CA ARG A 135 -18.84 -12.85 -2.52
C ARG A 135 -17.61 -13.49 -1.89
N TRP A 136 -17.45 -13.39 -0.57
CA TRP A 136 -16.32 -14.02 0.14
C TRP A 136 -16.49 -15.52 0.36
N GLU A 137 -17.72 -16.02 0.58
CA GLU A 137 -17.99 -17.45 0.77
C GLU A 137 -17.55 -18.32 -0.42
N ILE A 138 -17.49 -17.75 -1.62
CA ILE A 138 -17.09 -18.44 -2.86
C ILE A 138 -15.61 -18.29 -3.21
N VAL A 139 -14.84 -17.56 -2.41
CA VAL A 139 -13.39 -17.46 -2.55
C VAL A 139 -12.72 -18.67 -1.87
N ILE A 140 -11.77 -19.29 -2.56
CA ILE A 140 -10.88 -20.33 -2.02
C ILE A 140 -9.66 -19.69 -1.36
N ALA A 141 -9.04 -18.73 -2.05
CA ALA A 141 -7.88 -18.02 -1.56
C ALA A 141 -7.85 -16.60 -2.13
N HIS A 142 -7.29 -15.68 -1.36
CA HIS A 142 -7.09 -14.30 -1.74
C HIS A 142 -5.76 -13.82 -1.15
N TRP A 143 -5.01 -13.07 -1.93
CA TRP A 143 -3.75 -12.48 -1.49
C TRP A 143 -3.52 -11.14 -2.20
N ASP A 144 -3.01 -10.18 -1.44
CA ASP A 144 -2.68 -8.85 -1.92
C ASP A 144 -1.17 -8.73 -2.08
N VAL A 145 -0.73 -8.31 -3.26
CA VAL A 145 0.69 -8.17 -3.60
C VAL A 145 0.99 -6.70 -3.85
N THR A 146 1.83 -6.11 -3.02
CA THR A 146 2.41 -4.80 -3.30
C THR A 146 3.50 -4.95 -4.35
N VAL A 147 3.46 -4.16 -5.41
CA VAL A 147 4.44 -4.22 -6.49
C VAL A 147 5.07 -2.85 -6.73
N GLU A 148 6.35 -2.86 -7.07
CA GLU A 148 7.08 -1.67 -7.51
C GLU A 148 7.39 -1.79 -9.00
N ASN A 149 7.47 -0.65 -9.69
CA ASN A 149 7.93 -0.65 -11.07
C ASN A 149 9.45 -0.77 -11.07
N LEU A 150 9.97 -1.78 -11.77
CA LEU A 150 11.40 -1.94 -12.01
C LEU A 150 11.74 -1.40 -13.41
N PRO A 151 12.40 -0.23 -13.52
CA PRO A 151 12.88 0.26 -14.82
C PRO A 151 13.93 -0.72 -15.37
N LEU A 152 13.80 -1.07 -16.65
CA LEU A 152 14.73 -1.96 -17.34
C LEU A 152 15.72 -1.21 -18.24
N ASN A 153 15.62 0.12 -18.29
CA ASN A 153 16.39 1.01 -19.15
C ASN A 153 17.20 2.05 -18.37
#